data_AF-A0A9P7EWX2-F1
#
_entry.id   AF-A0A9P7EWX2-F1
#
_cell.length_a   1.000
_cell.length_b   1.000
_cell.length_c   1.000
_cell.angle_alpha   90.00
_cell.angle_beta   90.00
_cell.angle_gamma   90.00
#
_symmetry.space_group_name_H-M   'P 1'
#
loop_
_entity.id
_entity.type
_entity.pdbx_description
1 polymer ?
#
loop_
_entity_poly.entity_id
_entity_poly.type
_entity_poly.pdbx_seq_one_letter_code
_entity_poly.pdbx_strand_id
1 'polypeptide(L)'
;MASDCKLVVVLYAEAKLQKSISLSANFTISKAKQAGMEAIKEHLKILPGVPLVTLDPDCTDFYPVPRDDNTIICTLKGDITMVVYPQPLEGQHLTPSPFVDALRSVIHEVRDVKAQQNVAPLAREESTEHYVKPADNINDILLRKFQAMEERYGHDMAELKQVNTELTWVISGLQDDNAQLKHDMEEQRRVISGLQDDNAQLKHDMEEQRRVISGLQDNNAQLKQDNAKLKQDNAQLKYDIKELRGQLDETNRAVLGDKVAIDRICHRVLLDMGRNQLAMICGHTDWKGWKDEKATSTQGDDHAVQTAMMTEAEVMLQNSTDASKYWTAVGQDR
;
A
#
# COMPACT_ATOMS: atom_id res chain seq x y z
N MET A 1 5.01 -3.61 -4.41
CA MET A 1 5.77 -2.34 -4.43
C MET A 1 6.68 -2.39 -3.21
N ALA A 2 7.98 -2.56 -3.43
CA ALA A 2 8.95 -2.61 -2.32
C ALA A 2 8.94 -1.24 -1.65
N SER A 3 8.85 -1.19 -0.31
CA SER A 3 8.85 0.05 0.46
C SER A 3 10.05 0.92 0.06
N ASP A 4 9.80 2.17 -0.34
CA ASP A 4 10.84 3.12 -0.79
C ASP A 4 11.85 3.46 0.33
N CYS A 5 11.54 3.10 1.57
CA CYS A 5 12.38 3.25 2.73
C CYS A 5 12.47 1.95 3.53
N LYS A 6 13.62 1.73 4.17
CA LYS A 6 13.82 0.70 5.20
C LYS A 6 14.02 1.36 6.56
N LEU A 7 13.40 0.76 7.57
CA LEU A 7 13.62 1.12 8.97
C LEU A 7 14.98 0.56 9.41
N VAL A 8 15.81 1.41 10.00
CA VAL A 8 17.09 1.04 10.61
C VAL A 8 17.04 1.42 12.08
N VAL A 9 17.23 0.43 12.94
CA VAL A 9 17.33 0.65 14.39
C VAL A 9 18.77 0.97 14.71
N VAL A 10 19.00 2.14 15.30
CA VAL A 10 20.32 2.59 15.69
C VAL A 10 20.48 2.44 17.19
N LEU A 11 21.46 1.64 17.61
CA LEU A 11 21.75 1.33 19.00
C LEU A 11 22.97 2.11 19.48
N TYR A 12 22.81 2.80 20.61
CA TYR A 12 23.89 3.41 21.37
C TYR A 12 23.73 3.02 22.83
N ALA A 13 24.68 2.25 23.39
CA ALA A 13 24.72 1.89 24.82
C ALA A 13 23.51 1.11 25.39
N GLU A 14 22.44 1.83 25.76
CA GLU A 14 21.28 1.36 26.52
C GLU A 14 19.99 1.47 25.71
N ALA A 15 18.95 0.74 26.12
CA ALA A 15 17.64 0.77 25.48
C ALA A 15 17.02 2.18 25.36
N LYS A 16 17.33 3.07 26.32
CA LYS A 16 16.84 4.45 26.35
C LYS A 16 17.49 5.36 25.33
N LEU A 17 18.60 4.93 24.73
CA LEU A 17 19.41 5.68 23.78
C LEU A 17 19.33 5.09 22.36
N GLN A 18 18.33 4.22 22.13
CA GLN A 18 18.02 3.67 20.82
C GLN A 18 17.20 4.67 20.02
N LYS A 19 17.53 4.81 18.73
CA LYS A 19 16.78 5.65 17.80
C LYS A 19 16.48 4.88 16.52
N SER A 20 15.21 4.84 16.14
CA SER A 20 14.80 4.29 14.85
C SER A 20 14.81 5.39 13.80
N ILE A 21 15.46 5.14 12.66
CA ILE A 21 15.51 6.06 11.54
C ILE A 21 15.00 5.37 10.27
N SER A 22 14.30 6.14 9.44
CA SER A 22 13.84 5.67 8.12
C SER A 22 14.84 6.14 7.07
N LEU A 23 15.51 5.19 6.41
CA LEU A 23 16.50 5.47 5.37
C LEU A 23 15.98 4.99 4.02
N SER A 24 16.39 5.64 2.93
CA SER A 24 16.02 5.21 1.58
C SER A 24 16.52 3.79 1.31
N ALA A 25 15.67 2.98 0.69
CA ALA A 25 15.99 1.60 0.33
C ALA A 25 17.23 1.49 -0.58
N ASN A 26 17.58 2.56 -1.31
CA ASN A 26 18.69 2.62 -2.27
C ASN A 26 20.01 3.16 -1.67
N PHE A 27 20.06 3.44 -0.37
CA PHE A 27 21.31 3.86 0.26
C PHE A 27 22.33 2.71 0.28
N THR A 28 23.60 3.06 0.11
CA THR A 28 24.72 2.15 0.40
C THR A 28 24.96 2.09 1.90
N ILE A 29 25.62 1.03 2.39
CA ILE A 29 25.98 0.91 3.81
C ILE A 29 26.80 2.10 4.28
N SER A 30 27.78 2.61 3.51
CA SER A 30 28.54 3.80 3.93
C SER A 30 27.65 5.03 4.15
N LYS A 31 26.67 5.26 3.26
CA LYS A 31 25.71 6.37 3.42
C LYS A 31 24.77 6.12 4.61
N ALA A 32 24.41 4.86 4.85
CA ALA A 32 23.63 4.45 6.00
C ALA A 32 24.36 4.72 7.32
N LYS A 33 25.63 4.32 7.41
CA LYS A 33 26.55 4.58 8.54
C LYS A 33 26.60 6.07 8.85
N GLN A 34 26.86 6.89 7.83
CA GLN A 34 26.95 8.34 7.98
C GLN A 34 25.62 8.95 8.48
N ALA A 35 24.50 8.59 7.85
CA ALA A 35 23.18 9.12 8.21
C ALA A 35 22.78 8.71 9.63
N GLY A 36 23.05 7.47 10.02
CA GLY A 36 22.75 6.99 11.35
C GLY A 36 23.65 7.59 12.43
N MET A 37 24.93 7.82 12.13
CA MET A 37 25.85 8.51 13.05
C MET A 37 25.39 9.93 13.34
N GLU A 38 25.00 10.70 12.31
CA GLU A 38 24.45 12.05 12.51
C GLU A 38 23.13 12.03 13.28
N ALA A 39 22.25 11.07 12.99
CA ALA A 39 20.99 10.93 13.71
C ALA A 39 21.17 10.65 15.21
N ILE A 40 22.20 9.88 15.61
CA ILE A 40 22.56 9.71 17.03
C ILE A 40 23.13 10.99 17.60
N LYS A 41 24.08 11.65 16.91
CA LYS A 41 24.68 12.89 17.42
C LYS A 41 23.62 13.94 17.72
N GLU A 42 22.64 14.11 16.84
CA GLU A 42 21.51 15.00 17.08
C GLU A 42 20.63 14.54 18.25
N HIS A 43 20.41 13.24 18.38
CA HIS A 43 19.61 12.69 19.48
C HIS A 43 20.27 12.95 20.84
N LEU A 44 21.58 12.68 20.96
CA LEU A 44 22.34 12.88 22.19
C LEU A 44 22.40 14.37 22.59
N LYS A 45 22.46 15.30 21.63
CA LYS A 45 22.44 16.76 21.91
C LYS A 45 21.16 17.24 22.60
N ILE A 46 20.04 16.54 22.39
CA ILE A 46 18.73 16.96 22.91
C ILE A 46 18.49 16.38 24.32
N LEU A 47 19.25 15.37 24.74
CA LEU A 47 19.02 14.69 26.02
C LEU A 47 19.66 15.47 27.18
N PRO A 48 18.86 15.86 28.20
CA PRO A 48 19.38 16.59 29.35
C PRO A 48 20.31 15.70 30.19
N GLY A 49 21.50 16.21 30.52
CA GLY A 49 22.48 15.51 31.37
C GLY A 49 23.40 14.53 30.65
N VAL A 50 23.33 14.41 29.32
CA VAL A 50 24.25 13.56 28.53
C VAL A 50 25.42 14.40 28.00
N PRO A 51 26.69 14.06 28.30
CA PRO A 51 27.85 14.78 27.79
C PRO A 51 27.98 14.61 26.27
N LEU A 52 28.54 15.62 25.60
CA LEU A 52 28.78 15.58 24.15
C LEU A 52 29.88 14.56 23.83
N VAL A 53 29.52 13.46 23.16
CA VAL A 53 30.44 12.37 22.82
C VAL A 53 30.91 12.48 21.36
N THR A 54 32.21 12.29 21.14
CA THR A 54 32.78 12.12 19.79
C THR A 54 32.57 10.68 19.33
N LEU A 55 31.85 10.50 18.23
CA LEU A 55 31.61 9.20 17.61
C LEU A 55 32.67 8.94 16.55
N ASP A 56 33.22 7.73 16.54
CA ASP A 56 34.20 7.29 15.56
C ASP A 56 33.48 6.81 14.27
N PRO A 57 33.83 7.34 13.08
CA PRO A 57 33.23 6.93 11.81
C PRO A 57 33.44 5.44 11.49
N ASP A 58 34.53 4.83 11.98
CA ASP A 58 34.91 3.45 11.69
C ASP A 58 34.33 2.46 12.71
N CYS A 59 33.80 2.94 13.85
CA CYS A 59 33.22 2.12 14.90
C CYS A 59 31.70 1.99 14.75
N THR A 60 31.24 1.57 13.56
CA THR A 60 29.82 1.29 13.29
C THR A 60 29.62 -0.13 12.77
N ASP A 61 29.00 -1.00 13.57
CA ASP A 61 28.60 -2.34 13.13
C ASP A 61 27.22 -2.29 12.46
N PHE A 62 27.05 -3.08 11.39
CA PHE A 62 25.77 -3.27 10.71
C PHE A 62 25.34 -4.74 10.81
N TYR A 63 24.08 -4.96 11.17
CA TYR A 63 23.46 -6.27 11.26
C TYR A 63 22.21 -6.33 10.36
N PRO A 64 22.07 -7.36 9.50
CA PRO A 64 23.06 -8.41 9.24
C PRO A 64 24.33 -7.87 8.58
N VAL A 65 25.47 -8.52 8.84
CA VAL A 65 26.80 -8.08 8.37
C VAL A 65 26.80 -7.99 6.83
N PRO A 66 27.07 -6.81 6.25
CA PRO A 66 27.10 -6.62 4.81
C PRO A 66 28.36 -7.26 4.20
N ARG A 67 28.32 -7.60 2.90
CA ARG A 67 29.51 -8.13 2.20
C ARG A 67 30.59 -7.06 2.05
N ASP A 68 30.16 -5.83 1.80
CA ASP A 68 30.99 -4.66 1.63
C ASP A 68 30.17 -3.38 1.86
N ASP A 69 30.87 -2.26 1.99
CA ASP A 69 30.29 -0.96 2.31
C ASP A 69 29.49 -0.32 1.15
N ASN A 70 29.61 -0.86 -0.08
CA ASN A 70 28.84 -0.46 -1.25
C ASN A 70 27.53 -1.23 -1.41
N THR A 71 27.28 -2.23 -0.54
CA THR A 71 26.04 -2.99 -0.53
C THR A 71 24.84 -2.07 -0.28
N ILE A 72 23.73 -2.29 -1.00
CA ILE A 72 22.52 -1.49 -0.86
C ILE A 72 21.66 -2.06 0.28
N ILE A 73 21.15 -1.19 1.16
CA ILE A 73 20.38 -1.53 2.37
C ILE A 73 19.19 -2.49 2.07
N CYS A 74 18.48 -2.31 0.95
CA CYS A 74 17.34 -3.16 0.59
C CYS A 74 17.70 -4.63 0.30
N THR A 75 18.97 -4.91 -0.01
CA THR A 75 19.44 -6.27 -0.30
C THR A 75 19.65 -7.11 0.97
N LEU A 76 19.74 -6.46 2.14
CA LEU A 76 19.84 -7.13 3.42
C LEU A 76 18.49 -7.74 3.82
N LYS A 77 18.48 -9.01 4.20
CA LYS A 77 17.26 -9.70 4.65
C LYS A 77 17.03 -9.44 6.15
N GLY A 78 15.79 -9.18 6.52
CA GLY A 78 15.40 -8.91 7.90
C GLY A 78 15.53 -7.45 8.31
N ASP A 79 15.32 -7.22 9.61
CA ASP A 79 15.45 -5.92 10.25
C ASP A 79 16.92 -5.52 10.31
N ILE A 80 17.17 -4.23 10.07
CA ILE A 80 18.52 -3.71 9.99
C ILE A 80 18.82 -2.98 11.28
N THR A 81 19.90 -3.40 11.93
CA THR A 81 20.39 -2.80 13.16
C THR A 81 21.77 -2.23 12.92
N MET A 82 21.97 -0.99 13.35
CA MET A 82 23.26 -0.31 13.31
C MET A 82 23.71 -0.03 14.74
N VAL A 83 24.92 -0.45 15.11
CA VAL A 83 25.49 -0.22 16.44
C VAL A 83 26.62 0.78 16.31
N VAL A 84 26.57 1.87 17.06
CA VAL A 84 27.60 2.92 17.04
C VAL A 84 28.31 2.98 18.38
N TYR A 85 29.64 2.97 18.34
CA TYR A 85 30.48 3.04 19.55
C TYR A 85 31.14 4.43 19.69
N PRO A 86 31.46 4.86 20.93
CA PRO A 86 32.25 6.06 21.18
C PRO A 86 33.69 5.91 20.69
N GLN A 87 34.34 7.03 20.36
CA GLN A 87 35.76 7.02 19.99
C GLN A 87 36.65 6.66 21.20
N PRO A 88 37.62 5.74 21.06
CA PRO A 88 38.56 5.44 22.14
C PRO A 88 39.48 6.63 22.42
N LEU A 89 39.82 6.85 23.70
CA LEU A 89 40.82 7.85 24.11
C LEU A 89 42.22 7.49 23.58
N GLU A 90 43.03 8.51 23.27
CA GLU A 90 44.41 8.33 22.79
C GLU A 90 45.20 7.38 23.70
N GLY A 91 45.67 6.27 23.13
CA GLY A 91 46.45 5.23 23.84
C GLY A 91 45.67 3.98 24.26
N GLN A 92 44.36 3.88 24.00
CA GLN A 92 43.56 2.66 24.25
C GLN A 92 43.17 1.95 22.95
N HIS A 93 43.37 0.63 22.89
CA HIS A 93 43.03 -0.21 21.72
C HIS A 93 41.61 -0.81 21.75
N LEU A 94 40.83 -0.57 22.81
CA LEU A 94 39.49 -1.11 22.99
C LEU A 94 38.56 0.01 23.46
N THR A 95 37.39 0.11 22.83
CA THR A 95 36.31 1.02 23.21
C THR A 95 35.72 0.60 24.56
N PRO A 96 35.79 1.45 25.61
CA PRO A 96 35.11 1.16 26.88
C PRO A 96 33.59 1.15 26.66
N SER A 97 32.86 0.30 27.39
CA SER A 97 31.39 0.33 27.32
C SER A 97 30.88 1.70 27.80
N PRO A 98 29.83 2.27 27.21
CA PRO A 98 29.31 3.61 27.57
C PRO A 98 28.94 3.77 29.05
N PHE A 99 28.61 2.66 29.72
CA PHE A 99 28.35 2.59 31.16
C PHE A 99 29.62 2.85 32.00
N VAL A 100 30.79 2.46 31.51
CA VAL A 100 32.07 2.60 32.22
C VAL A 100 32.56 4.05 32.22
N ASP A 101 32.30 4.82 31.15
CA ASP A 101 32.65 6.24 31.07
C ASP A 101 31.71 7.12 31.88
N ALA A 102 30.40 6.85 31.83
CA ALA A 102 29.42 7.52 32.68
C ALA A 102 29.70 7.27 34.16
N LEU A 103 30.03 6.04 34.54
CA LEU A 103 30.45 5.72 35.91
C LEU A 103 31.78 6.36 36.29
N ARG A 104 32.77 6.42 35.39
CA ARG A 104 34.07 7.05 35.70
C ARG A 104 33.94 8.55 35.93
N SER A 105 33.11 9.24 35.15
CA SER A 105 32.84 10.67 35.31
C SER A 105 32.18 10.95 36.67
N VAL A 106 31.16 10.18 37.03
CA VAL A 106 30.46 10.31 38.32
C VAL A 106 31.39 9.94 39.50
N ILE A 107 32.25 8.94 39.34
CA ILE A 107 33.25 8.56 40.36
C ILE A 107 34.28 9.67 40.58
N HIS A 108 34.67 10.40 39.53
CA HIS A 108 35.57 11.55 39.66
C HIS A 108 34.89 12.73 40.37
N GLU A 109 33.65 13.08 40.02
CA GLU A 109 32.89 14.13 40.73
C GLU A 109 32.67 13.80 42.21
N VAL A 110 32.32 12.56 42.54
CA VAL A 110 32.14 12.13 43.95
C VAL A 110 33.45 12.20 44.73
N ARG A 111 34.59 11.91 44.09
CA ARG A 111 35.90 11.98 44.73
C ARG A 111 36.32 13.43 44.99
N ASP A 112 35.98 14.35 44.11
CA ASP A 112 36.24 15.79 44.28
C ASP A 112 35.35 16.42 45.37
N VAL A 113 34.07 16.03 45.44
CA VAL A 113 33.17 16.46 46.54
C VAL A 113 33.64 15.90 47.89
N LYS A 114 34.10 14.64 47.92
CA LYS A 114 34.64 14.02 49.14
C LYS A 114 35.98 14.63 49.57
N ALA A 115 36.80 15.07 48.62
CA ALA A 115 38.03 15.82 48.90
C ALA A 115 37.74 17.23 49.44
N GLN A 116 36.63 17.86 49.02
CA GLN A 116 36.20 19.17 49.54
C GLN A 116 35.55 19.08 50.94
N GLN A 117 34.83 17.99 51.26
CA GLN A 117 34.22 17.78 52.58
C GLN A 117 35.22 17.41 53.69
N ASN A 118 36.37 16.81 53.35
CA ASN A 118 37.39 16.38 54.33
C ASN A 118 38.39 17.46 54.75
N VAL A 119 38.22 18.73 54.31
CA VAL A 119 39.11 19.85 54.66
C VAL A 119 38.46 20.81 55.68
N ALA A 120 37.36 20.42 56.31
CA ALA A 120 36.85 21.15 57.49
C ALA A 120 37.83 20.94 58.67
N PRO A 121 38.35 22.00 59.29
CA PRO A 121 39.38 21.87 60.31
C PRO A 121 38.79 21.20 61.56
N LEU A 122 39.32 20.03 61.90
CA LEU A 122 39.21 19.44 63.24
C LEU A 122 39.65 20.49 64.25
N ALA A 123 38.69 21.04 65.00
CA ALA A 123 38.97 21.85 66.16
C ALA A 123 39.84 21.01 67.09
N ARG A 124 41.11 21.42 67.23
CA ARG A 124 41.96 21.00 68.34
C ARG A 124 41.21 21.32 69.63
N GLU A 125 40.81 20.31 70.38
CA GLU A 125 40.62 20.46 71.81
C GLU A 125 42.00 20.79 72.39
N GLU A 126 42.26 22.07 72.58
CA GLU A 126 43.33 22.53 73.47
C GLU A 126 42.97 22.07 74.88
N SER A 127 43.69 21.06 75.38
CA SER A 127 43.79 20.78 76.81
C SER A 127 44.30 22.03 77.51
N THR A 128 43.39 22.91 77.94
CA THR A 128 43.70 23.94 78.92
C THR A 128 43.85 23.26 80.26
N GLU A 129 45.10 22.99 80.63
CA GLU A 129 45.53 22.62 81.98
C GLU A 129 45.05 23.72 82.94
N HIS A 130 43.96 23.45 83.66
CA HIS A 130 43.43 24.39 84.65
C HIS A 130 44.30 24.33 85.91
N TYR A 131 45.04 25.42 86.14
CA TYR A 131 45.93 25.66 87.26
C TYR A 131 45.23 25.40 88.62
N VAL A 132 45.68 24.36 89.35
CA VAL A 132 45.18 24.03 90.69
C VAL A 132 45.65 25.09 91.69
N LYS A 133 44.72 25.84 92.29
CA LYS A 133 45.00 26.69 93.45
C LYS A 133 45.17 25.81 94.70
N PRO A 134 46.13 26.09 95.61
CA PRO A 134 46.37 25.25 96.77
C PRO A 134 45.41 25.59 97.92
N ALA A 135 44.20 25.02 97.90
CA ALA A 135 43.32 24.81 99.07
C ALA A 135 42.08 23.90 98.80
N ASP A 136 42.06 23.07 97.76
CA ASP A 136 40.86 22.27 97.46
C ASP A 136 40.85 20.94 98.27
N ASN A 137 39.82 20.77 99.11
CA ASN A 137 39.52 19.54 99.84
C ASN A 137 39.23 18.40 98.85
N ILE A 138 39.76 17.18 99.08
CA ILE A 138 39.52 15.99 98.25
C ILE A 138 38.02 15.73 98.03
N ASN A 139 37.18 16.01 99.03
CA ASN A 139 35.71 15.90 98.90
C ASN A 139 35.13 16.87 97.86
N ASP A 140 35.72 18.05 97.68
CA ASP A 140 35.28 19.07 96.72
C ASP A 140 35.62 18.65 95.27
N ILE A 141 36.78 18.00 95.09
CA ILE A 141 37.19 17.41 93.81
C ILE A 141 36.26 16.24 93.44
N LEU A 142 35.94 15.35 94.39
CA LEU A 142 35.03 14.23 94.15
C LEU A 142 33.61 14.72 93.84
N LEU A 143 33.13 15.75 94.53
CA LEU A 143 31.81 16.34 94.30
C LEU A 143 31.70 16.96 92.89
N ARG A 144 32.71 17.73 92.46
CA ARG A 144 32.77 18.26 91.08
C ARG A 144 32.78 17.14 90.03
N LYS A 145 33.51 16.05 90.28
CA LYS A 145 33.53 14.87 89.37
C LYS A 145 32.17 14.17 89.30
N PHE A 146 31.46 14.06 90.42
CA PHE A 146 30.13 13.45 90.48
C PHE A 146 29.09 14.32 89.75
N GLN A 147 29.10 15.63 89.98
CA GLN A 147 28.25 16.58 89.26
C GLN A 147 28.52 16.56 87.75
N ALA A 148 29.79 16.59 87.33
CA ALA A 148 30.14 16.47 85.91
C ALA A 148 29.77 15.11 85.31
N MET A 149 29.64 14.06 86.12
CA MET A 149 29.13 12.76 85.67
C MET A 149 27.61 12.80 85.50
N GLU A 150 26.87 13.35 86.47
CA GLU A 150 25.42 13.52 86.40
C GLU A 150 25.00 14.43 85.23
N GLU A 151 25.73 15.52 84.99
CA GLU A 151 25.52 16.40 83.84
C GLU A 151 25.74 15.66 82.52
N ARG A 152 26.80 14.84 82.40
CA ARG A 152 27.04 14.00 81.23
C ARG A 152 25.93 12.98 81.00
N TYR A 153 25.50 12.27 82.05
CA TYR A 153 24.36 11.35 81.95
C TYR A 153 23.06 12.07 81.56
N GLY A 154 22.84 13.28 82.08
CA GLY A 154 21.70 14.11 81.70
C GLY A 154 21.75 14.53 80.23
N HIS A 155 22.93 14.87 79.73
CA HIS A 155 23.17 15.20 78.33
C HIS A 155 22.96 14.00 77.41
N ASP A 156 23.60 12.87 77.68
CA ASP A 156 23.43 11.62 76.91
C ASP A 156 21.96 11.19 76.88
N MET A 157 21.24 11.31 78.01
CA MET A 157 19.81 11.02 78.09
C MET A 157 18.97 11.98 77.25
N ALA A 158 19.36 13.26 77.15
CA ALA A 158 18.68 14.24 76.31
C ALA A 158 18.93 13.95 74.82
N GLU A 159 20.17 13.64 74.43
CA GLU A 159 20.51 13.22 73.07
C GLU A 159 19.76 11.94 72.67
N LEU A 160 19.71 10.93 73.55
CA LEU A 160 19.00 9.69 73.29
C LEU A 160 17.50 9.92 73.06
N LYS A 161 16.88 10.83 73.84
CA LYS A 161 15.49 11.24 73.64
C LYS A 161 15.30 11.94 72.29
N GLN A 162 16.22 12.82 71.91
CA GLN A 162 16.17 13.50 70.62
C GLN A 162 16.26 12.49 69.47
N VAL A 163 17.26 11.60 69.48
CA VAL A 163 17.40 10.54 68.48
C VAL A 163 16.15 9.66 68.42
N ASN A 164 15.57 9.32 69.57
CA ASN A 164 14.33 8.54 69.60
C ASN A 164 13.13 9.29 68.98
N THR A 165 13.04 10.61 69.18
CA THR A 165 12.01 11.43 68.51
C THR A 165 12.23 11.51 67.00
N GLU A 166 13.46 11.66 66.54
CA GLU A 166 13.81 11.66 65.10
C GLU A 166 13.50 10.31 64.45
N LEU A 167 13.86 9.20 65.11
CA LEU A 167 13.52 7.86 64.66
C LEU A 167 12.00 7.65 64.55
N THR A 168 11.23 8.18 65.50
CA THR A 168 9.77 8.10 65.46
C THR A 168 9.22 8.82 64.23
N TRP A 169 9.75 10.00 63.89
CA TRP A 169 9.38 10.73 62.68
C TRP A 169 9.74 9.98 61.40
N VAL A 170 10.96 9.41 61.33
CA VAL A 170 11.38 8.60 60.18
C VAL A 170 10.48 7.38 60.00
N ILE A 171 10.13 6.69 61.08
CA ILE A 171 9.23 5.53 61.03
C ILE A 171 7.85 5.93 60.51
N SER A 172 7.28 7.03 61.00
CA SER A 172 6.00 7.54 60.50
C SER A 172 6.07 7.89 59.01
N GLY A 173 7.13 8.57 58.56
CA GLY A 173 7.32 8.88 57.14
C GLY A 173 7.42 7.63 56.26
N LEU A 174 8.16 6.61 56.71
CA LEU A 174 8.24 5.32 56.01
C LEU A 174 6.90 4.57 55.97
N GLN A 175 6.05 4.74 56.98
CA GLN A 175 4.70 4.17 56.97
C GLN A 175 3.81 4.83 55.93
N ASP A 176 3.88 6.15 55.80
CA ASP A 176 3.15 6.93 54.79
C ASP A 176 3.62 6.59 53.38
N ASP A 177 4.94 6.55 53.14
CA ASP A 177 5.52 6.15 51.86
C ASP A 177 5.10 4.73 51.46
N ASN A 178 5.08 3.80 52.42
CA ASN A 178 4.65 2.42 52.17
C ASN A 178 3.15 2.31 51.90
N ALA A 179 2.32 3.18 52.49
CA ALA A 179 0.90 3.27 52.17
C ALA A 179 0.68 3.80 50.75
N GLN A 180 1.42 4.83 50.35
CA GLN A 180 1.37 5.37 48.99
C GLN A 180 1.81 4.34 47.96
N LEU A 181 2.91 3.63 48.20
CA LEU A 181 3.40 2.57 47.30
C LEU A 181 2.37 1.46 47.10
N LYS A 182 1.63 1.07 48.15
CA LYS A 182 0.54 0.08 48.01
C LYS A 182 -0.58 0.59 47.12
N HIS A 183 -0.99 1.85 47.30
CA HIS A 183 -2.00 2.47 46.46
C HIS A 183 -1.57 2.52 44.99
N ASP A 184 -0.34 2.97 44.72
CA ASP A 184 0.21 3.04 43.36
C ASP A 184 0.29 1.65 42.71
N MET A 185 0.67 0.61 43.49
CA MET A 185 0.67 -0.77 43.02
C MET A 185 -0.74 -1.26 42.65
N GLU A 186 -1.77 -0.91 43.42
CA GLU A 186 -3.16 -1.27 43.14
C GLU A 186 -3.71 -0.54 41.89
N GLU A 187 -3.34 0.72 41.70
CA GLU A 187 -3.65 1.47 40.49
C GLU A 187 -2.97 0.86 39.25
N GLN A 188 -1.67 0.56 39.34
CA GLN A 188 -0.94 -0.11 38.26
C GLN A 188 -1.56 -1.47 37.90
N ARG A 189 -2.00 -2.26 38.89
CA ARG A 189 -2.71 -3.53 38.63
C ARG A 189 -4.01 -3.32 37.86
N ARG A 190 -4.79 -2.29 38.19
CA ARG A 190 -6.02 -1.94 37.46
C ARG A 190 -5.72 -1.54 36.01
N VAL A 191 -4.70 -0.71 35.79
CA VAL A 191 -4.28 -0.31 34.44
C VAL A 191 -3.83 -1.53 33.63
N ILE A 192 -3.01 -2.42 34.22
CA ILE A 192 -2.55 -3.65 33.54
C ILE A 192 -3.74 -4.53 33.17
N SER A 193 -4.71 -4.71 34.07
CA SER A 193 -5.93 -5.49 33.77
C SER A 193 -6.71 -4.88 32.61
N GLY A 194 -6.92 -3.55 32.60
CA GLY A 194 -7.60 -2.88 31.50
C GLY A 194 -6.88 -3.04 30.16
N LEU A 195 -5.54 -2.92 30.15
CA LEU A 195 -4.74 -3.17 28.95
C LEU A 195 -4.80 -4.63 28.48
N GLN A 196 -4.98 -5.58 29.39
CA GLN A 196 -5.16 -6.99 29.01
C GLN A 196 -6.51 -7.20 28.30
N ASP A 197 -7.58 -6.57 28.81
CA ASP A 197 -8.92 -6.63 28.21
C ASP A 197 -8.93 -5.94 26.84
N ASP A 198 -8.35 -4.74 26.71
CA ASP A 198 -8.22 -4.03 25.45
C ASP A 198 -7.44 -4.85 24.41
N ASN A 199 -6.35 -5.51 24.83
CA ASN A 199 -5.56 -6.36 23.94
C ASN A 199 -6.31 -7.63 23.52
N ALA A 200 -7.15 -8.19 24.39
CA ALA A 200 -8.03 -9.31 24.02
C ALA A 200 -9.08 -8.86 22.98
N GLN A 201 -9.68 -7.69 23.16
CA GLN A 201 -10.63 -7.13 22.19
C GLN A 201 -9.96 -6.85 20.84
N LEU A 202 -8.78 -6.23 20.84
CA LEU A 202 -8.02 -5.97 19.60
C LEU A 202 -7.69 -7.26 18.84
N LYS A 203 -7.36 -8.35 19.53
CA LYS A 203 -7.15 -9.66 18.88
C LYS A 203 -8.41 -10.17 18.20
N HIS A 204 -9.56 -10.08 18.88
CA HIS A 204 -10.84 -10.48 18.31
C HIS A 204 -11.17 -9.65 17.06
N ASP A 205 -11.02 -8.33 17.13
CA ASP A 205 -11.28 -7.42 16.02
C ASP A 205 -10.35 -7.72 14.81
N MET A 206 -9.07 -8.01 15.07
CA MET A 206 -8.12 -8.43 14.03
C MET A 206 -8.53 -9.75 13.36
N GLU A 207 -9.04 -10.72 14.12
CA GLU A 207 -9.53 -12.00 13.58
C GLU A 207 -10.80 -11.83 12.75
N GLU A 208 -11.71 -10.95 13.16
CA GLU A 208 -12.89 -10.58 12.37
C GLU A 208 -12.49 -9.89 11.07
N GLN A 209 -11.60 -8.89 11.13
CA GLN A 209 -11.09 -8.22 9.92
C GLN A 209 -10.42 -9.20 8.96
N ARG A 210 -9.64 -10.16 9.46
CA ARG A 210 -9.05 -11.22 8.61
C ARG A 210 -10.12 -12.05 7.90
N ARG A 211 -11.20 -12.43 8.59
CA ARG A 211 -12.32 -13.17 7.99
C ARG A 211 -13.01 -12.36 6.89
N VAL A 212 -13.28 -11.08 7.15
CA VAL A 212 -13.87 -10.17 6.15
C VAL A 212 -12.96 -10.03 4.92
N ILE A 213 -11.66 -9.83 5.11
CA ILE A 213 -10.69 -9.71 4.01
C ILE A 213 -10.67 -11.00 3.17
N SER A 214 -10.66 -12.17 3.80
CA SER A 214 -10.72 -13.46 3.10
C SER A 214 -12.01 -13.57 2.25
N GLY A 215 -13.17 -13.24 2.83
CA GLY A 215 -14.43 -13.27 2.09
C GLY A 215 -14.46 -12.29 0.91
N LEU A 216 -13.87 -11.11 1.05
CA LEU A 216 -13.71 -10.16 -0.05
C LEU A 216 -12.78 -10.68 -1.16
N GLN A 217 -11.72 -11.40 -0.80
CA GLN A 217 -10.83 -12.03 -1.78
C GLN A 217 -11.55 -13.10 -2.59
N ASP A 218 -12.34 -13.95 -1.94
CA ASP A 218 -13.14 -14.99 -2.60
C ASP A 218 -14.18 -14.38 -3.55
N ASN A 219 -14.92 -13.37 -3.09
CA ASN A 219 -15.89 -12.65 -3.92
C ASN A 219 -15.22 -12.00 -5.14
N ASN A 220 -14.03 -11.40 -4.97
CA ASN A 220 -13.30 -10.80 -6.08
C ASN A 220 -12.78 -11.85 -7.08
N ALA A 221 -12.40 -13.04 -6.61
CA ALA A 221 -12.04 -14.15 -7.48
C ALA A 221 -13.25 -14.62 -8.31
N GLN A 222 -14.43 -14.76 -7.70
CA GLN A 222 -15.66 -15.11 -8.39
C GLN A 222 -16.03 -14.07 -9.45
N LEU A 223 -15.99 -12.78 -9.11
CA LEU A 223 -16.28 -11.69 -10.05
C LEU A 223 -15.32 -11.69 -11.26
N LYS A 224 -14.05 -12.04 -11.06
CA LYS A 224 -13.09 -12.18 -12.18
C LYS A 224 -13.47 -13.33 -13.11
N GLN A 225 -13.91 -14.46 -12.56
CA GLN A 225 -14.38 -15.61 -13.34
C GLN A 225 -15.64 -15.25 -14.13
N ASP A 226 -16.62 -14.62 -13.50
CA ASP A 226 -17.87 -14.20 -14.14
C ASP A 226 -17.59 -13.20 -15.27
N ASN A 227 -16.70 -12.24 -15.05
CA ASN A 227 -16.31 -11.27 -16.07
C ASN A 227 -15.55 -11.92 -17.24
N ALA A 228 -14.73 -12.95 -16.98
CA ALA A 228 -14.09 -13.72 -18.04
C ALA A 228 -15.13 -14.47 -18.90
N LYS A 229 -16.13 -15.09 -18.28
CA LYS A 229 -17.24 -15.73 -18.97
C LYS A 229 -18.05 -14.74 -19.81
N LEU A 230 -18.42 -13.59 -19.24
CA LEU A 230 -19.13 -12.53 -19.97
C LEU A 230 -18.35 -12.00 -21.17
N LYS A 231 -17.02 -11.94 -21.09
CA LYS A 231 -16.18 -11.58 -22.25
C LYS A 231 -16.22 -12.62 -23.35
N GLN A 232 -16.20 -13.91 -22.98
CA GLN A 232 -16.34 -15.01 -23.94
C GLN A 232 -17.72 -15.00 -24.61
N ASP A 233 -18.78 -14.87 -23.83
CA ASP A 233 -20.16 -14.81 -24.34
C ASP A 233 -20.34 -13.62 -25.30
N ASN A 234 -19.79 -12.44 -24.96
CA ASN A 234 -19.81 -11.27 -25.85
C ASN A 234 -19.00 -11.48 -27.14
N ALA A 235 -17.89 -12.22 -27.09
CA ALA A 235 -17.11 -12.54 -28.29
C ALA A 235 -17.90 -13.49 -29.20
N GLN A 236 -18.58 -14.48 -28.62
CA GLN A 236 -19.45 -15.40 -29.36
C GLN A 236 -20.62 -14.66 -30.01
N LEU A 237 -21.34 -13.81 -29.27
CA LEU A 237 -22.44 -13.03 -29.82
C LEU A 237 -22.00 -12.13 -30.99
N LYS A 238 -20.80 -11.55 -30.92
CA LYS A 238 -20.23 -10.77 -32.04
C LYS A 238 -19.98 -11.64 -33.27
N TYR A 239 -19.54 -12.88 -33.09
CA TYR A 239 -19.36 -13.83 -34.17
C TYR A 239 -20.71 -14.20 -34.78
N ASP A 240 -21.69 -14.59 -33.97
CA ASP A 240 -23.02 -14.98 -34.42
C ASP A 240 -23.71 -13.85 -35.19
N ILE A 241 -23.60 -12.60 -34.71
CA ILE A 241 -24.13 -11.42 -35.42
C ILE A 241 -23.46 -11.25 -36.79
N LYS A 242 -22.15 -11.47 -36.89
CA LYS A 242 -21.42 -11.37 -38.16
C LYS A 242 -21.86 -12.46 -39.13
N GLU A 243 -22.04 -13.69 -38.64
CA GLU A 243 -22.52 -14.82 -39.42
C GLU A 243 -23.94 -14.57 -39.94
N LEU A 244 -24.86 -14.17 -39.07
CA LEU A 244 -26.25 -13.84 -39.45
C LEU A 244 -26.31 -12.72 -40.48
N ARG A 245 -25.46 -11.69 -40.36
CA ARG A 245 -25.34 -10.64 -41.39
C ARG A 245 -24.88 -11.21 -42.74
N GLY A 246 -23.89 -12.10 -42.74
CA GLY A 246 -23.44 -12.77 -43.96
C GLY A 246 -24.53 -13.62 -44.61
N GLN A 247 -25.28 -14.38 -43.81
CA GLN A 247 -26.43 -15.16 -44.29
C GLN A 247 -27.52 -14.24 -44.87
N LEU A 248 -27.82 -13.12 -44.21
CA LEU A 248 -28.77 -12.13 -44.71
C LEU A 248 -28.32 -11.52 -46.05
N ASP A 249 -27.05 -11.16 -46.18
CA ASP A 249 -26.50 -10.63 -47.44
C ASP A 249 -26.57 -11.65 -48.58
N GLU A 250 -26.31 -12.94 -48.29
CA GLU A 250 -26.45 -14.01 -49.28
C GLU A 250 -27.90 -14.17 -49.74
N THR A 251 -28.85 -14.23 -48.79
CA THR A 251 -30.28 -14.34 -49.13
C THR A 251 -30.78 -13.13 -49.92
N ASN A 252 -30.35 -11.91 -49.56
CA ASN A 252 -30.68 -10.70 -50.31
C ASN A 252 -30.15 -10.76 -51.75
N ARG A 253 -28.92 -11.28 -51.95
CA ARG A 253 -28.35 -11.45 -53.28
C ARG A 253 -29.14 -12.47 -54.10
N ALA A 254 -29.52 -13.59 -53.50
CA ALA A 254 -30.35 -14.60 -54.15
C ALA A 254 -31.71 -14.02 -54.58
N VAL A 255 -32.40 -13.32 -53.68
CA VAL A 255 -33.70 -12.67 -53.98
C VAL A 255 -33.59 -11.63 -55.09
N LEU A 256 -32.52 -10.82 -55.11
CA LEU A 256 -32.27 -9.88 -56.21
C LEU A 256 -32.00 -10.61 -57.54
N GLY A 257 -31.28 -11.72 -57.51
CA GLY A 257 -31.05 -12.59 -58.67
C GLY A 257 -32.37 -13.14 -59.22
N ASP A 258 -33.22 -13.68 -58.35
CA ASP A 258 -34.54 -14.19 -58.70
C ASP A 258 -35.42 -13.10 -59.29
N LYS A 259 -35.42 -11.90 -58.72
CA LYS A 259 -36.14 -10.74 -59.27
C LYS A 259 -35.71 -10.45 -60.72
N VAL A 260 -34.41 -10.41 -61.00
CA VAL A 260 -33.89 -10.17 -62.36
C VAL A 260 -34.26 -11.30 -63.31
N ALA A 261 -34.23 -12.55 -62.85
CA ALA A 261 -34.64 -13.71 -63.64
C ALA A 261 -36.13 -13.63 -64.00
N ILE A 262 -36.97 -13.29 -63.03
CA ILE A 262 -38.41 -13.07 -63.22
C ILE A 262 -38.65 -11.95 -64.24
N ASP A 263 -37.97 -10.80 -64.10
CA ASP A 263 -38.12 -9.68 -65.05
C ASP A 263 -37.77 -10.10 -66.49
N ARG A 264 -36.71 -10.89 -66.69
CA ARG A 264 -36.33 -11.44 -68.00
C ARG A 264 -37.37 -12.42 -68.56
N ILE A 265 -37.93 -13.28 -67.71
CA ILE A 265 -38.98 -14.23 -68.11
C ILE A 265 -40.24 -13.45 -68.49
N CYS A 266 -40.69 -12.51 -67.67
CA CYS A 266 -41.84 -11.64 -67.96
C CYS A 266 -41.68 -10.90 -69.28
N HIS A 267 -40.51 -10.29 -69.52
CA HIS A 267 -40.23 -9.63 -70.79
C HIS A 267 -40.31 -10.59 -71.99
N ARG A 268 -39.74 -11.80 -71.88
CA ARG A 268 -39.82 -12.82 -72.92
C ARG A 268 -41.25 -13.26 -73.19
N VAL A 269 -42.03 -13.54 -72.15
CA VAL A 269 -43.44 -13.94 -72.26
C VAL A 269 -44.24 -12.86 -72.97
N LEU A 270 -44.04 -11.58 -72.61
CA LEU A 270 -44.71 -10.46 -73.28
C LEU A 270 -44.32 -10.35 -74.76
N LEU A 271 -43.04 -10.52 -75.10
CA LEU A 271 -42.60 -10.55 -76.50
C LEU A 271 -43.21 -11.71 -77.28
N ASP A 272 -43.25 -12.91 -76.70
CA ASP A 272 -43.83 -14.09 -77.34
C ASP A 272 -45.34 -13.96 -77.52
N MET A 273 -46.04 -13.36 -76.54
CA MET A 273 -47.46 -12.99 -76.68
C MET A 273 -47.68 -12.01 -77.84
N GLY A 274 -46.87 -10.95 -77.94
CA GLY A 274 -46.95 -9.98 -79.03
C GLY A 274 -46.65 -10.62 -80.40
N ARG A 275 -45.64 -11.48 -80.49
CA ARG A 275 -45.32 -12.24 -81.70
C ARG A 275 -46.47 -13.16 -82.13
N ASN A 276 -47.09 -13.86 -81.19
CA ASN A 276 -48.24 -14.72 -81.47
C ASN A 276 -49.45 -13.90 -81.97
N GLN A 277 -49.71 -12.72 -81.39
CA GLN A 277 -50.77 -11.83 -81.88
C GLN A 277 -50.52 -11.36 -83.33
N LEU A 278 -49.29 -11.00 -83.66
CA LEU A 278 -48.92 -10.62 -85.02
C LEU A 278 -49.04 -11.80 -86.01
N ALA A 279 -48.62 -13.00 -85.60
CA ALA A 279 -48.80 -14.20 -86.43
C ALA A 279 -50.28 -14.49 -86.71
N MET A 280 -51.15 -14.29 -85.73
CA MET A 280 -52.61 -14.39 -85.91
C MET A 280 -53.16 -13.36 -86.90
N ILE A 281 -52.66 -12.11 -86.87
CA ILE A 281 -53.02 -11.07 -87.85
C ILE A 281 -52.61 -11.48 -89.27
N CYS A 282 -51.45 -12.12 -89.42
CA CYS A 282 -50.97 -12.65 -90.69
C CYS A 282 -51.68 -13.96 -91.12
N GLY A 283 -52.65 -14.48 -90.35
CA GLY A 283 -53.44 -15.66 -90.71
C GLY A 283 -52.92 -17.01 -90.18
N HIS A 284 -51.96 -17.02 -89.26
CA HIS A 284 -51.39 -18.24 -88.66
C HIS A 284 -51.87 -18.46 -87.23
N THR A 285 -51.78 -19.69 -86.72
CA THR A 285 -52.25 -20.01 -85.36
C THR A 285 -51.30 -19.55 -84.25
N ASP A 286 -50.00 -19.50 -84.53
CA ASP A 286 -48.96 -19.12 -83.59
C ASP A 286 -47.70 -18.63 -84.32
N TRP A 287 -46.82 -17.95 -83.59
CA TRP A 287 -45.54 -17.46 -84.12
C TRP A 287 -44.68 -18.57 -84.70
N LYS A 288 -44.72 -19.76 -84.10
CA LYS A 288 -43.96 -20.91 -84.58
C LYS A 288 -44.43 -21.35 -85.96
N GLY A 289 -45.75 -21.46 -86.18
CA GLY A 289 -46.31 -21.78 -87.49
C GLY A 289 -45.93 -20.77 -88.56
N TRP A 290 -46.00 -19.47 -88.26
CA TRP A 290 -45.55 -18.41 -89.19
C TRP A 290 -44.04 -18.50 -89.46
N LYS A 291 -43.22 -18.68 -88.41
CA LYS A 291 -41.76 -18.78 -88.54
C LYS A 291 -41.34 -19.99 -89.35
N ASP A 292 -41.94 -21.16 -89.10
CA ASP A 292 -41.62 -22.40 -89.81
C ASP A 292 -41.98 -22.31 -91.31
N GLU A 293 -43.07 -21.62 -91.67
CA GLU A 293 -43.43 -21.35 -93.07
C GLU A 293 -42.40 -20.44 -93.75
N LYS A 294 -42.05 -19.30 -93.14
CA LYS A 294 -41.11 -18.33 -93.73
C LYS A 294 -39.65 -18.78 -93.69
N ALA A 295 -39.26 -19.63 -92.74
CA ALA A 295 -37.91 -20.20 -92.64
C ALA A 295 -37.54 -21.07 -93.85
N THR A 296 -38.52 -21.55 -94.62
CA THR A 296 -38.27 -22.22 -95.91
C THR A 296 -37.86 -21.25 -97.03
N SER A 297 -37.99 -19.93 -96.85
CA SER A 297 -37.74 -18.91 -97.88
C SER A 297 -36.56 -17.97 -97.59
N THR A 298 -36.09 -17.86 -96.34
CA THR A 298 -35.06 -16.86 -95.98
C THR A 298 -34.10 -17.41 -94.92
N GLN A 299 -32.84 -17.61 -95.30
CA GLN A 299 -31.81 -18.14 -94.41
C GLN A 299 -31.15 -17.01 -93.60
N GLY A 300 -31.44 -16.97 -92.29
CA GLY A 300 -30.46 -16.61 -91.26
C GLY A 300 -30.30 -15.14 -90.85
N ASP A 301 -31.34 -14.53 -90.25
CA ASP A 301 -31.18 -13.53 -89.19
C ASP A 301 -32.51 -13.36 -88.45
N ASP A 302 -32.56 -13.63 -87.14
CA ASP A 302 -33.77 -13.51 -86.32
C ASP A 302 -34.31 -12.07 -86.30
N HIS A 303 -33.45 -11.06 -86.47
CA HIS A 303 -33.88 -9.67 -86.59
C HIS A 303 -34.57 -9.41 -87.94
N ALA A 304 -34.01 -9.91 -89.04
CA ALA A 304 -34.60 -9.76 -90.36
C ALA A 304 -35.98 -10.45 -90.46
N VAL A 305 -36.11 -11.62 -89.83
CA VAL A 305 -37.38 -12.37 -89.74
C VAL A 305 -38.44 -11.57 -88.96
N GLN A 306 -38.07 -10.88 -87.88
CA GLN A 306 -38.99 -10.01 -87.14
C GLN A 306 -39.41 -8.78 -87.94
N THR A 307 -38.47 -8.11 -88.62
CA THR A 307 -38.78 -6.96 -89.48
C THR A 307 -39.75 -7.35 -90.59
N ALA A 308 -39.53 -8.51 -91.23
CA ALA A 308 -40.42 -9.00 -92.28
C ALA A 308 -41.85 -9.25 -91.77
N MET A 309 -42.02 -9.82 -90.57
CA MET A 309 -43.35 -10.01 -89.98
C MET A 309 -44.04 -8.67 -89.73
N MET A 310 -43.33 -7.69 -89.16
CA MET A 310 -43.90 -6.37 -88.87
C MET A 310 -44.41 -5.69 -90.14
N THR A 311 -43.64 -5.77 -91.23
CA THR A 311 -44.04 -5.23 -92.54
C THR A 311 -45.25 -5.98 -93.12
N GLU A 312 -45.28 -7.31 -93.01
CA GLU A 312 -46.41 -8.13 -93.50
C GLU A 312 -47.70 -7.84 -92.71
N ALA A 313 -47.61 -7.76 -91.38
CA ALA A 313 -48.72 -7.40 -90.51
C ALA A 313 -49.21 -5.97 -90.79
N GLU A 314 -48.30 -5.01 -91.03
CA GLU A 314 -48.64 -3.64 -91.39
C GLU A 314 -49.42 -3.56 -92.70
N VAL A 315 -48.98 -4.30 -93.73
CA VAL A 315 -49.69 -4.38 -95.01
C VAL A 315 -51.08 -5.02 -94.85
N MET A 316 -51.21 -6.09 -94.07
CA MET A 316 -52.50 -6.73 -93.79
C MET A 316 -53.45 -5.81 -93.03
N LEU A 317 -52.95 -5.05 -92.06
CA LEU A 317 -53.74 -4.07 -91.31
C LEU A 317 -54.15 -2.87 -92.16
N GLN A 318 -53.29 -2.35 -93.05
CA GLN A 318 -53.61 -1.25 -93.96
C GLN A 318 -54.68 -1.64 -95.00
N ASN A 319 -54.67 -2.91 -95.44
CA ASN A 319 -55.64 -3.43 -96.39
C ASN A 319 -56.94 -3.94 -95.74
N SER A 320 -57.00 -4.01 -94.40
CA SER A 320 -58.19 -4.41 -93.65
C SER A 320 -59.14 -3.24 -93.40
N THR A 321 -60.36 -3.34 -93.93
CA THR A 321 -61.42 -2.32 -93.74
C THR A 321 -61.89 -2.23 -92.29
N ASP A 322 -61.73 -3.27 -91.49
CA ASP A 322 -62.09 -3.28 -90.07
C ASP A 322 -60.97 -2.73 -89.17
N ALA A 323 -59.70 -2.98 -89.52
CA ALA A 323 -58.55 -2.38 -88.82
C ALA A 323 -58.50 -0.86 -89.02
N SER A 324 -58.81 -0.37 -90.23
CA SER A 324 -58.93 1.06 -90.53
C SER A 324 -59.96 1.76 -89.62
N LYS A 325 -61.11 1.13 -89.37
CA LYS A 325 -62.14 1.65 -88.44
C LYS A 325 -61.67 1.66 -86.99
N TYR A 326 -60.98 0.61 -86.54
CA TYR A 326 -60.44 0.50 -85.17
C TYR A 326 -59.37 1.56 -84.89
N TRP A 327 -58.42 1.78 -85.81
CA TRP A 327 -57.40 2.83 -85.68
C TRP A 327 -57.99 4.24 -85.71
N THR A 328 -59.04 4.47 -86.50
CA THR A 328 -59.75 5.76 -86.52
C THR A 328 -60.45 6.04 -85.18
N ALA A 329 -61.00 5.01 -84.52
CA ALA A 329 -61.62 5.12 -83.20
C ALA A 329 -60.59 5.38 -82.08
N VAL A 330 -59.46 4.68 -82.08
CA VAL A 330 -58.39 4.86 -81.06
C VAL A 330 -57.68 6.21 -81.20
N GLY A 331 -57.60 6.78 -82.40
CA GLY A 331 -57.02 8.11 -82.64
C GLY A 331 -57.90 9.29 -82.20
N GLN A 332 -59.19 9.07 -81.92
CA GLN A 332 -60.11 10.11 -81.44
C GLN A 332 -60.19 10.21 -79.91
N ASP A 333 -59.75 9.18 -79.19
CA ASP A 333 -59.76 9.10 -77.71
C ASP A 333 -58.42 9.52 -77.05
N ARG A 334 -57.57 10.25 -77.79
CA ARG A 334 -56.31 10.83 -77.28
C ARG A 334 -56.38 12.33 -77.06
#